data_AF-A0A519KA38-F1
#
_entry.id   AF-A0A519KA38-F1
#
_cell.length_a   1.000
_cell.length_b   1.000
_cell.length_c   1.000
_cell.angle_alpha   90.00
_cell.angle_beta   90.00
_cell.angle_gamma   90.00
#
_symmetry.space_group_name_H-M   'P 1'
#
loop_
_entity.id
_entity.type
_entity.pdbx_description
1 polymer ?
#
loop_
_entity_poly.entity_id
_entity_poly.type
_entity_poly.pdbx_seq_one_letter_code
_entity_poly.pdbx_strand_id
1 'polypeptide(L)'
;MARLFDAVIIADWTAAEGKKLGDQSVWIGVAKRDVRFRLYTETHNVATRAEGEALLNKLISEHRKRGDRVLVGLDFNFGYPAGTAARLKLDGSPWAAMWKFIAANVVDKADNTNNRYQVAAKINRLMTDEAWPMWGAPAKQAQRWLTTTKPPAGSGADIPEFRATEDAVRKGKLQPKSVWQMHGAGAVGGQTLVGIPMVRRLLESLGPSGAVWPFGTG
;
A
#
# COMPACT_ATOMS: atom_id res chain seq x y z
N MET A 1 -4.44 -11.51 -29.99
CA MET A 1 -3.33 -11.07 -29.13
C MET A 1 -3.17 -12.09 -28.01
N ALA A 2 -2.00 -12.72 -27.86
CA ALA A 2 -1.77 -13.61 -26.72
C ALA A 2 -1.85 -12.78 -25.42
N ARG A 3 -2.56 -13.26 -24.39
CA ARG A 3 -2.65 -12.54 -23.12
C ARG A 3 -1.28 -12.60 -22.43
N LEU A 4 -0.88 -11.48 -21.82
CA LEU A 4 0.37 -11.39 -21.06
C LEU A 4 0.29 -12.13 -19.71
N PHE A 5 -0.92 -12.24 -19.16
CA PHE A 5 -1.21 -12.88 -17.87
C PHE A 5 -2.39 -13.86 -17.99
N ASP A 6 -2.27 -14.98 -17.29
CA ASP A 6 -3.28 -16.05 -17.22
C ASP A 6 -4.34 -15.76 -16.16
N ALA A 7 -3.97 -14.99 -15.13
CA ALA A 7 -4.89 -14.46 -14.15
C ALA A 7 -4.56 -13.04 -13.71
N VAL A 8 -5.61 -12.32 -13.30
CA VAL A 8 -5.54 -10.99 -12.72
C VAL A 8 -6.22 -11.04 -11.36
N ILE A 9 -5.49 -10.65 -10.32
CA ILE A 9 -5.98 -10.54 -8.95
C ILE A 9 -5.94 -9.07 -8.58
N ILE A 10 -7.05 -8.50 -8.13
CA ILE A 10 -7.11 -7.12 -7.62
C ILE A 10 -7.55 -7.19 -6.16
N ALA A 11 -6.77 -6.60 -5.26
CA ALA A 11 -7.16 -6.44 -3.87
C ALA A 11 -7.47 -4.97 -3.56
N ASP A 12 -8.65 -4.76 -2.99
CA ASP A 12 -9.05 -3.53 -2.31
C ASP A 12 -8.73 -3.70 -0.83
N TRP A 13 -7.70 -2.99 -0.38
CA TRP A 13 -7.10 -3.15 0.93
C TRP A 13 -7.68 -2.16 1.93
N THR A 14 -7.58 -2.46 3.22
CA THR A 14 -8.13 -1.59 4.25
C THR A 14 -7.11 -1.23 5.31
N ALA A 15 -7.15 0.03 5.76
CA ALA A 15 -6.51 0.45 6.99
C ALA A 15 -7.45 0.35 8.21
N ALA A 16 -8.69 -0.14 8.07
CA ALA A 16 -9.59 -0.25 9.22
C ALA A 16 -8.98 -1.15 10.31
N GLU A 17 -9.24 -0.79 11.56
CA GLU A 17 -8.91 -1.61 12.73
C GLU A 17 -10.10 -2.52 13.08
N GLY A 18 -9.81 -3.65 13.71
CA GLY A 18 -10.79 -4.67 14.08
C GLY A 18 -11.16 -5.61 12.94
N LYS A 19 -11.77 -6.75 13.31
CA LYS A 19 -12.32 -7.74 12.38
C LYS A 19 -13.67 -7.27 11.86
N LYS A 20 -13.83 -7.14 10.54
CA LYS A 20 -15.08 -6.65 9.91
C LYS A 20 -15.27 -7.28 8.55
N LEU A 21 -16.50 -7.41 8.07
CA LEU A 21 -16.82 -7.69 6.67
C LEU A 21 -17.54 -6.47 6.05
N GLY A 22 -17.63 -6.42 4.72
CA GLY A 22 -18.27 -5.32 3.99
C GLY A 22 -17.32 -4.19 3.58
N ASP A 23 -17.83 -2.97 3.52
CA ASP A 23 -17.17 -1.83 2.83
C ASP A 23 -15.80 -1.43 3.41
N GLN A 24 -15.51 -1.80 4.66
CA GLN A 24 -14.25 -1.44 5.34
C GLN A 24 -13.30 -2.62 5.52
N SER A 25 -13.56 -3.76 4.88
CA SER A 25 -12.72 -4.96 4.97
C SER A 25 -11.95 -5.22 3.69
N VAL A 26 -11.18 -6.31 3.64
CA VAL A 26 -10.36 -6.63 2.46
C VAL A 26 -11.22 -7.35 1.44
N TRP A 27 -11.26 -6.84 0.21
CA TRP A 27 -11.89 -7.49 -0.93
C TRP A 27 -10.84 -7.94 -1.93
N ILE A 28 -10.97 -9.15 -2.45
CA ILE A 28 -10.07 -9.71 -3.46
C ILE A 28 -10.90 -10.25 -4.61
N GLY A 29 -10.77 -9.61 -5.78
CA GLY A 29 -11.33 -10.08 -7.04
C GLY A 29 -10.29 -10.88 -7.84
N VAL A 30 -10.70 -11.98 -8.44
CA VAL A 30 -9.84 -12.83 -9.27
C VAL A 30 -10.52 -13.05 -10.61
N ALA A 31 -9.84 -12.71 -11.69
CA ALA A 31 -10.21 -13.07 -13.05
C ALA A 31 -9.24 -14.13 -13.58
N LYS A 32 -9.76 -15.34 -13.86
CA LYS A 32 -8.98 -16.50 -14.33
C LYS A 32 -9.76 -17.33 -15.35
N ARG A 33 -9.12 -18.30 -16.00
CA ARG A 33 -9.83 -19.27 -16.87
C ARG A 33 -10.34 -20.46 -16.07
N ASP A 34 -11.54 -20.94 -16.41
CA ASP A 34 -12.06 -22.23 -15.95
C ASP A 34 -11.42 -23.40 -16.72
N VAL A 35 -11.79 -24.64 -16.35
CA VAL A 35 -11.30 -25.87 -17.00
C VAL A 35 -11.71 -26.00 -18.48
N ARG A 36 -12.67 -25.19 -18.95
CA ARG A 36 -13.09 -25.09 -20.36
C ARG A 36 -12.50 -23.86 -21.04
N PHE A 37 -11.47 -23.26 -20.45
CA PHE A 37 -10.78 -22.06 -20.93
C PHE A 37 -11.65 -20.80 -21.04
N ARG A 38 -12.81 -20.75 -20.39
CA ARG A 38 -13.68 -19.58 -20.35
C ARG A 38 -13.24 -18.63 -19.24
N LEU A 39 -13.36 -17.32 -19.48
CA LEU A 39 -13.08 -16.33 -18.44
C LEU A 39 -14.13 -16.46 -17.33
N TYR A 40 -13.65 -16.55 -16.10
CA TYR A 40 -14.42 -16.65 -14.87
C TYR A 40 -13.91 -15.63 -13.86
N THR A 41 -14.82 -15.03 -13.12
CA THR A 41 -14.51 -14.07 -12.06
C THR A 41 -15.10 -14.53 -10.73
N GLU A 42 -14.29 -14.47 -9.68
CA GLU A 42 -14.71 -14.70 -8.30
C GLU A 42 -14.28 -13.54 -7.42
N THR A 43 -15.04 -13.33 -6.35
CA THR A 43 -14.81 -12.25 -5.38
C THR A 43 -14.81 -12.83 -3.98
N HIS A 44 -13.87 -12.41 -3.17
CA HIS A 44 -13.69 -12.84 -1.79
C HIS A 44 -13.72 -11.62 -0.87
N ASN A 45 -14.36 -11.75 0.29
CA ASN A 45 -14.31 -10.75 1.35
C ASN A 45 -13.83 -11.40 2.63
N VAL A 46 -12.74 -10.88 3.20
CA VAL A 46 -12.10 -11.46 4.39
C VAL A 46 -12.03 -10.42 5.50
N ALA A 47 -12.05 -10.91 6.74
CA ALA A 47 -12.29 -10.05 7.89
C ALA A 47 -11.05 -9.25 8.30
N THR A 48 -9.87 -9.74 7.92
CA THR A 48 -8.58 -9.21 8.36
C THR A 48 -7.56 -9.14 7.22
N ARG A 49 -6.59 -8.25 7.38
CA ARG A 49 -5.43 -8.16 6.47
C ARG A 49 -4.60 -9.45 6.48
N ALA A 50 -4.48 -10.12 7.63
CA ALA A 50 -3.80 -11.40 7.73
C ALA A 50 -4.52 -12.50 6.91
N GLU A 51 -5.85 -12.57 6.97
CA GLU A 51 -6.64 -13.47 6.11
C GLU A 51 -6.51 -13.10 4.62
N GLY A 52 -6.46 -11.81 4.30
CA GLY A 52 -6.24 -11.32 2.93
C GLY A 52 -4.89 -11.73 2.37
N GLU A 53 -3.83 -11.57 3.15
CA GLU A 53 -2.49 -12.03 2.79
C GLU A 53 -2.42 -13.55 2.61
N ALA A 54 -3.06 -14.32 3.49
CA ALA A 54 -3.13 -15.78 3.37
C ALA A 54 -3.88 -16.19 2.09
N LEU A 55 -4.99 -15.52 1.78
CA LEU A 55 -5.77 -15.76 0.58
C LEU A 55 -4.99 -15.41 -0.70
N LEU A 56 -4.30 -14.26 -0.72
CA LEU A 56 -3.41 -13.90 -1.84
C LEU A 56 -2.32 -14.94 -2.06
N ASN A 57 -1.62 -15.36 -0.99
CA ASN A 57 -0.59 -16.40 -1.07
C ASN A 57 -1.17 -17.72 -1.63
N LYS A 58 -2.35 -18.13 -1.18
CA LYS A 58 -3.04 -19.33 -1.69
C LYS A 58 -3.33 -19.21 -3.18
N LEU A 59 -4.00 -18.13 -3.60
CA LEU A 59 -4.40 -17.91 -4.99
C LEU A 59 -3.17 -17.87 -5.92
N ILE A 60 -2.14 -17.11 -5.55
CA ILE A 60 -0.90 -17.00 -6.32
C ILE A 60 -0.19 -18.37 -6.40
N SER A 61 -0.16 -19.12 -5.30
CA SER A 61 0.46 -20.46 -5.28
C SER A 61 -0.29 -21.47 -6.17
N GLU A 62 -1.62 -21.43 -6.21
CA GLU A 62 -2.43 -22.28 -7.10
C GLU A 62 -2.14 -22.01 -8.58
N HIS A 63 -2.01 -20.74 -8.95
CA HIS A 63 -1.60 -20.35 -10.31
C HIS A 63 -0.16 -20.75 -10.61
N ARG A 64 0.78 -20.50 -9.68
CA ARG A 64 2.19 -20.84 -9.85
C ARG A 64 2.41 -22.33 -10.10
N LYS A 65 1.64 -23.22 -9.44
CA LYS A 65 1.69 -24.67 -9.68
C LYS A 65 1.37 -25.08 -11.12
N ARG A 66 0.64 -24.24 -11.87
CA ARG A 66 0.30 -24.46 -13.28
C ARG A 66 1.28 -23.78 -14.25
N GLY A 67 2.26 -23.04 -13.74
CA GLY A 67 3.13 -22.19 -14.57
C GLY A 67 2.46 -20.90 -15.05
N ASP A 68 1.30 -20.55 -14.50
CA ASP A 68 0.53 -19.37 -14.89
C ASP A 68 1.27 -18.07 -14.48
N ARG A 69 1.21 -17.06 -15.35
CA ARG A 69 1.61 -15.69 -15.02
C ARG A 69 0.44 -14.93 -14.39
N VAL A 70 0.63 -14.41 -13.19
CA VAL A 70 -0.40 -13.66 -12.44
C VAL A 70 -0.04 -12.19 -12.37
N LEU A 71 -0.98 -11.32 -12.72
CA LEU A 71 -0.93 -9.90 -12.38
C LEU A 71 -1.66 -9.67 -11.06
N VAL A 72 -0.99 -9.06 -10.09
CA VAL A 72 -1.61 -8.64 -8.82
C VAL A 72 -1.64 -7.13 -8.76
N GLY A 73 -2.83 -6.55 -8.68
CA GLY A 73 -3.07 -5.13 -8.45
C GLY A 73 -3.55 -4.87 -7.02
N LEU A 74 -3.09 -3.78 -6.43
CA LEU A 74 -3.42 -3.35 -5.08
C LEU A 74 -3.80 -1.86 -5.14
N ASP A 75 -4.79 -1.45 -4.37
CA ASP A 75 -5.40 -0.11 -4.42
C ASP A 75 -4.62 0.99 -3.66
N PHE A 76 -3.52 0.63 -2.99
CA PHE A 76 -2.66 1.55 -2.25
C PHE A 76 -1.35 1.86 -2.96
N ASN A 77 -0.61 2.84 -2.45
CA ASN A 77 0.61 3.33 -3.09
C ASN A 77 1.80 2.40 -2.83
N PHE A 78 2.57 2.09 -3.86
CA PHE A 78 3.81 1.30 -3.73
C PHE A 78 5.05 2.13 -3.42
N GLY A 79 4.93 3.45 -3.33
CA GLY A 79 6.07 4.33 -3.13
C GLY A 79 5.66 5.68 -2.59
N TYR A 80 6.67 6.53 -2.43
CA TYR A 80 6.57 7.87 -1.87
C TYR A 80 7.12 8.89 -2.86
N PRO A 81 6.77 10.18 -2.71
CA PRO A 81 7.32 11.24 -3.54
C PRO A 81 8.85 11.20 -3.61
N ALA A 82 9.40 11.63 -4.75
CA ALA A 82 10.84 11.60 -4.99
C ALA A 82 11.61 12.33 -3.89
N GLY A 83 12.77 11.79 -3.50
CA GLY A 83 13.59 12.33 -2.41
C GLY A 83 13.23 11.88 -1.00
N THR A 84 12.08 11.21 -0.78
CA THR A 84 11.65 10.76 0.56
C THR A 84 12.68 9.86 1.24
N ALA A 85 13.17 8.82 0.55
CA ALA A 85 14.14 7.88 1.11
C ALA A 85 15.46 8.56 1.50
N ALA A 86 15.94 9.50 0.65
CA ALA A 86 17.16 10.26 0.90
C ALA A 86 17.02 11.15 2.14
N ARG A 87 15.85 11.78 2.32
CA ARG A 87 15.58 12.63 3.49
C ARG A 87 15.49 11.84 4.80
N LEU A 88 14.99 10.60 4.73
CA LEU A 88 15.03 9.64 5.82
C LEU A 88 16.41 8.98 6.01
N LYS A 89 17.40 9.34 5.19
CA LYS A 89 18.77 8.79 5.20
C LYS A 89 18.77 7.26 5.10
N LEU A 90 17.92 6.71 4.23
CA LEU A 90 17.83 5.27 4.01
C LEU A 90 18.82 4.82 2.94
N ASP A 91 19.49 3.70 3.20
CA ASP A 91 20.47 3.12 2.28
C ASP A 91 19.83 2.19 1.24
N GLY A 92 20.39 2.22 0.02
CA GLY A 92 20.01 1.35 -1.09
C GLY A 92 19.02 1.99 -2.07
N SER A 93 18.37 1.15 -2.88
CA SER A 93 17.38 1.62 -3.85
C SER A 93 16.20 2.29 -3.14
N PRO A 94 15.79 3.53 -3.49
CA PRO A 94 14.82 4.31 -2.73
C PRO A 94 13.51 3.57 -2.40
N TRP A 95 12.91 2.87 -3.37
CA TRP A 95 11.64 2.17 -3.17
C TRP A 95 11.80 0.99 -2.19
N ALA A 96 12.84 0.18 -2.38
CA ALA A 96 13.10 -1.00 -1.55
C ALA A 96 13.53 -0.59 -0.13
N ALA A 97 14.31 0.49 -0.01
CA ALA A 97 14.74 1.06 1.26
C ALA A 97 13.54 1.58 2.07
N MET A 98 12.59 2.28 1.42
CA MET A 98 11.33 2.69 2.06
C MET A 98 10.52 1.49 2.53
N TRP A 99 10.37 0.44 1.70
CA TRP A 99 9.65 -0.76 2.10
C TRP A 99 10.30 -1.47 3.29
N LYS A 100 11.64 -1.52 3.29
CA LYS A 100 12.42 -2.06 4.40
C LYS A 100 12.18 -1.26 5.69
N PHE A 101 12.23 0.06 5.60
CA PHE A 101 11.96 0.95 6.73
C PHE A 101 10.54 0.77 7.27
N ILE A 102 9.52 0.78 6.41
CA ILE A 102 8.11 0.64 6.83
C ILE A 102 7.88 -0.71 7.49
N ALA A 103 8.29 -1.80 6.85
CA ALA A 103 8.12 -3.14 7.40
C ALA A 103 8.87 -3.37 8.73
N ALA A 104 9.97 -2.65 8.97
CA ALA A 104 10.69 -2.71 10.24
C ALA A 104 10.01 -1.93 11.38
N ASN A 105 9.09 -1.01 11.07
CA ASN A 105 8.47 -0.11 12.05
C ASN A 105 6.96 -0.35 12.23
N VAL A 106 6.28 -0.84 11.20
CA VAL A 106 4.85 -1.15 11.26
C VAL A 106 4.64 -2.50 11.91
N VAL A 107 3.87 -2.48 12.99
CA VAL A 107 3.30 -3.66 13.63
C VAL A 107 1.84 -3.70 13.23
N ASP A 108 1.45 -4.76 12.53
CA ASP A 108 0.07 -5.05 12.14
C ASP A 108 -0.31 -6.44 12.67
N LYS A 109 -1.29 -6.50 13.56
CA LYS A 109 -1.68 -7.73 14.24
C LYS A 109 -2.80 -8.45 13.48
N ALA A 110 -3.00 -9.72 13.80
CA ALA A 110 -4.02 -10.57 13.19
C ALA A 110 -5.46 -10.08 13.39
N ASP A 111 -5.71 -9.19 14.36
CA ASP A 111 -7.01 -8.56 14.59
C ASP A 111 -7.16 -7.17 13.94
N ASN A 112 -6.25 -6.82 13.02
CA ASN A 112 -6.10 -5.52 12.37
C ASN A 112 -5.68 -4.36 13.30
N THR A 113 -5.37 -4.59 14.58
CA THR A 113 -4.76 -3.55 15.41
C THR A 113 -3.34 -3.26 14.92
N ASN A 114 -2.99 -1.98 14.78
CA ASN A 114 -1.73 -1.58 14.16
C ASN A 114 -1.24 -0.23 14.71
N ASN A 115 0.05 0.07 14.48
CA ASN A 115 0.71 1.28 14.97
C ASN A 115 0.98 2.32 13.85
N ARG A 116 0.21 2.32 12.75
CA ARG A 116 0.54 3.12 11.56
C ARG A 116 0.65 4.63 11.85
N TYR A 117 -0.13 5.15 12.80
CA TYR A 117 -0.07 6.58 13.15
C TYR A 117 1.22 6.92 13.91
N GLN A 118 1.71 6.01 14.75
CA GLN A 118 3.02 6.13 15.40
C GLN A 118 4.15 6.08 14.37
N VAL A 119 4.04 5.24 13.34
CA VAL A 119 5.02 5.18 12.25
C VAL A 119 4.98 6.46 11.40
N ALA A 120 3.80 6.99 11.08
CA ALA A 120 3.66 8.28 10.41
C ALA A 120 4.30 9.43 11.23
N ALA A 121 4.05 9.48 12.54
CA ALA A 121 4.70 10.45 13.43
C ALA A 121 6.24 10.28 13.46
N LYS A 122 6.74 9.04 13.43
CA LYS A 122 8.17 8.75 13.33
C LYS A 122 8.77 9.24 12.02
N ILE A 123 8.08 9.03 10.89
CA ILE A 123 8.53 9.53 9.57
C ILE A 123 8.68 11.05 9.62
N ASN A 124 7.66 11.75 10.12
CA ASN A 124 7.68 13.21 10.26
C ASN A 124 8.85 13.68 11.13
N ARG A 125 8.99 13.10 12.33
CA ARG A 125 10.11 13.41 13.23
C ARG A 125 11.47 13.26 12.55
N LEU A 126 11.67 12.17 11.80
CA LEU A 126 12.95 11.89 11.16
C LEU A 126 13.23 12.77 9.94
N MET A 127 12.18 13.22 9.23
CA MET A 127 12.33 14.05 8.02
C MET A 127 12.45 15.54 8.31
N THR A 128 11.76 16.02 9.35
CA THR A 128 11.55 17.47 9.58
C THR A 128 11.62 17.89 11.04
N ASP A 129 11.52 16.94 11.98
CA ASP A 129 11.25 17.18 13.41
C ASP A 129 9.96 17.99 13.70
N GLU A 130 9.03 18.00 12.74
CA GLU A 130 7.79 18.76 12.79
C GLU A 130 6.58 17.87 12.50
N ALA A 131 5.35 18.39 12.53
CA ALA A 131 4.13 17.61 12.28
C ALA A 131 3.78 17.43 10.78
N TRP A 132 4.79 17.29 9.93
CA TRP A 132 4.67 17.09 8.48
C TRP A 132 5.90 16.31 7.94
N PRO A 133 5.83 15.64 6.78
CA PRO A 133 4.81 15.75 5.72
C PRO A 133 3.54 14.94 5.95
N MET A 134 3.52 13.88 6.75
CA MET A 134 2.33 13.06 7.02
C MET A 134 1.31 13.84 7.85
N TRP A 135 0.00 13.67 7.60
CA TRP A 135 -1.05 14.30 8.40
C TRP A 135 -2.31 13.44 8.46
N GLY A 136 -3.18 13.74 9.42
CA GLY A 136 -4.46 13.08 9.58
C GLY A 136 -4.37 11.91 10.56
N ALA A 137 -4.98 12.08 11.72
CA ALA A 137 -5.13 11.03 12.71
C ALA A 137 -6.48 11.21 13.42
N PRO A 138 -7.12 10.14 13.90
CA PRO A 138 -8.17 10.25 14.90
C PRO A 138 -7.67 11.05 16.11
N ALA A 139 -8.53 11.84 16.76
CA ALA A 139 -8.13 12.68 17.90
C ALA A 139 -7.35 11.91 18.98
N LYS A 140 -7.77 10.67 19.29
CA LYS A 140 -7.10 9.77 20.24
C LYS A 140 -5.70 9.28 19.83
N GLN A 141 -5.33 9.45 18.56
CA GLN A 141 -4.04 9.03 17.98
C GLN A 141 -3.16 10.23 17.56
N ALA A 142 -3.66 11.47 17.76
CA ALA A 142 -2.89 12.67 17.49
C ALA A 142 -1.66 12.75 18.41
N GLN A 143 -0.55 13.22 17.86
CA GLN A 143 0.76 13.24 18.52
C GLN A 143 1.50 14.52 18.14
N ARG A 144 2.61 14.83 18.84
CA ARG A 144 3.47 15.99 18.55
C ARG A 144 3.84 16.11 17.06
N TRP A 145 4.21 14.99 16.43
CA TRP A 145 4.63 14.95 15.03
C TRP A 145 3.54 14.45 14.08
N LEU A 146 2.28 14.32 14.52
CA LEU A 146 1.18 13.92 13.63
C LEU A 146 -0.14 14.55 14.10
N THR A 147 -0.60 15.56 13.35
CA THR A 147 -1.84 16.29 13.62
C THR A 147 -3.07 15.60 13.04
N THR A 148 -4.25 15.99 13.53
CA THR A 148 -5.54 15.50 13.04
C THR A 148 -5.91 16.05 11.65
N THR A 149 -5.34 17.20 11.28
CA THR A 149 -5.62 17.93 10.04
C THR A 149 -4.35 18.17 9.23
N LYS A 150 -4.53 18.52 7.95
CA LYS A 150 -3.44 18.89 7.04
C LYS A 150 -2.68 20.10 7.60
N PRO A 151 -1.33 20.11 7.56
CA PRO A 151 -0.54 21.25 8.02
C PRO A 151 -0.84 22.51 7.18
N PRO A 152 -0.50 23.70 7.70
CA PRO A 152 -0.65 24.96 6.98
C PRO A 152 0.00 24.94 5.59
N ALA A 153 -0.54 25.75 4.67
CA ALA A 153 0.05 25.90 3.35
C ALA A 153 1.51 26.39 3.47
N GLY A 154 2.41 25.75 2.73
CA GLY A 154 3.85 26.04 2.77
C GLY A 154 4.65 25.23 3.80
N SER A 155 4.01 24.49 4.71
CA SER A 155 4.71 23.52 5.57
C SER A 155 5.40 22.45 4.73
N GLY A 156 6.72 22.31 4.90
CA GLY A 156 7.52 21.37 4.11
C GLY A 156 7.51 21.67 2.61
N ALA A 157 7.54 22.95 2.21
CA ALA A 157 7.50 23.38 0.80
C ALA A 157 8.57 22.73 -0.10
N ASP A 158 9.67 22.25 0.49
CA ASP A 158 10.74 21.52 -0.19
C ASP A 158 10.51 19.99 -0.28
N ILE A 159 9.42 19.48 0.29
CA ILE A 159 9.01 18.08 0.24
C ILE A 159 7.84 17.94 -0.73
N PRO A 160 8.01 17.23 -1.87
CA PRO A 160 6.93 17.03 -2.81
C PRO A 160 5.72 16.32 -2.17
N GLU A 161 4.51 16.84 -2.43
CA GLU A 161 3.26 16.24 -1.91
C GLU A 161 2.85 14.97 -2.67
N PHE A 162 3.20 14.90 -3.96
CA PHE A 162 2.70 13.93 -4.91
C PHE A 162 3.85 13.16 -5.59
N ARG A 163 3.57 11.94 -6.05
CA ARG A 163 4.50 11.19 -6.91
C ARG A 163 4.23 11.59 -8.36
N ALA A 164 5.14 11.22 -9.24
CA ALA A 164 5.01 11.48 -10.68
C ALA A 164 3.67 10.98 -11.27
N THR A 165 3.13 9.87 -10.75
CA THR A 165 1.82 9.33 -11.15
C THR A 165 0.67 10.27 -10.80
N GLU A 166 0.64 10.78 -9.58
CA GLU A 166 -0.39 11.74 -9.15
C GLU A 166 -0.26 13.06 -9.90
N ASP A 167 0.96 13.59 -10.07
CA ASP A 167 1.17 14.82 -10.82
C ASP A 167 0.76 14.68 -12.29
N ALA A 168 0.96 13.52 -12.91
CA ALA A 168 0.51 13.26 -14.27
C ALA A 168 -1.02 13.32 -14.39
N VAL A 169 -1.76 12.69 -13.47
CA VAL A 169 -3.23 12.67 -13.54
C VAL A 169 -3.87 13.99 -13.09
N ARG A 170 -3.20 14.74 -12.21
CA ARG A 170 -3.64 16.06 -11.74
C ARG A 170 -3.67 17.13 -12.84
N LYS A 171 -2.94 16.93 -13.94
CA LYS A 171 -3.05 17.76 -15.14
C LYS A 171 -4.42 17.63 -15.83
N GLY A 172 -5.14 16.54 -15.56
CA GLY A 172 -6.51 16.31 -16.01
C GLY A 172 -7.55 16.75 -14.97
N LYS A 173 -8.68 16.03 -14.94
CA LYS A 173 -9.80 16.31 -14.01
C LYS A 173 -9.71 15.56 -12.68
N LEU A 174 -8.76 14.63 -12.54
CA LEU A 174 -8.63 13.80 -11.34
C LEU A 174 -7.86 14.54 -10.24
N GLN A 175 -8.34 14.42 -9.01
CA GLN A 175 -7.73 15.02 -7.82
C GLN A 175 -7.34 13.91 -6.82
N PRO A 176 -6.24 13.18 -7.06
CA PRO A 176 -5.79 12.12 -6.17
C PRO A 176 -5.43 12.67 -4.79
N LYS A 177 -5.60 11.84 -3.76
CA LYS A 177 -5.12 12.15 -2.41
C LYS A 177 -3.64 11.86 -2.30
N SER A 178 -2.94 12.67 -1.50
CA SER A 178 -1.53 12.45 -1.21
C SER A 178 -1.33 11.20 -0.34
N VAL A 179 -0.22 10.49 -0.56
CA VAL A 179 0.23 9.40 0.32
C VAL A 179 0.50 9.87 1.76
N TRP A 180 0.68 11.18 1.94
CA TRP A 180 0.86 11.82 3.23
C TRP A 180 -0.43 11.88 4.06
N GLN A 181 -1.62 11.76 3.44
CA GLN A 181 -2.90 11.74 4.14
C GLN A 181 -3.15 10.36 4.78
N MET A 182 -3.10 10.31 6.10
CA MET A 182 -3.20 9.11 6.93
C MET A 182 -4.62 8.79 7.43
N HIS A 183 -5.51 9.78 7.46
CA HIS A 183 -6.88 9.63 7.96
C HIS A 183 -7.87 10.55 7.22
N GLY A 184 -9.17 10.26 7.37
CA GLY A 184 -10.26 10.99 6.72
C GLY A 184 -10.64 10.44 5.35
N ALA A 185 -11.56 11.13 4.68
CA ALA A 185 -12.11 10.68 3.39
C ALA A 185 -11.03 10.59 2.30
N GLY A 186 -10.96 9.43 1.64
CA GLY A 186 -10.01 9.12 0.57
C GLY A 186 -8.56 8.93 1.02
N ALA A 187 -8.29 8.79 2.33
CA ALA A 187 -6.94 8.64 2.84
C ALA A 187 -6.28 7.32 2.36
N VAL A 188 -5.20 7.45 1.59
CA VAL A 188 -4.43 6.31 1.06
C VAL A 188 -3.15 6.03 1.85
N GLY A 189 -2.63 7.02 2.58
CA GLY A 189 -1.39 6.86 3.36
C GLY A 189 -1.49 5.79 4.44
N GLY A 190 -2.65 5.72 5.09
CA GLY A 190 -2.95 4.70 6.10
C GLY A 190 -2.93 3.29 5.52
N GLN A 191 -3.57 3.08 4.37
CA GLN A 191 -3.57 1.80 3.65
C GLN A 191 -2.16 1.44 3.17
N THR A 192 -1.42 2.43 2.67
CA THR A 192 -0.04 2.27 2.18
C THR A 192 0.90 1.75 3.28
N LEU A 193 0.86 2.33 4.49
CA LEU A 193 1.72 1.89 5.59
C LEU A 193 1.44 0.45 6.05
N VAL A 194 0.19 -0.02 5.99
CA VAL A 194 -0.14 -1.41 6.37
C VAL A 194 -0.05 -2.38 5.19
N GLY A 195 -0.18 -1.90 3.96
CA GLY A 195 -0.12 -2.69 2.75
C GLY A 195 1.31 -3.06 2.34
N ILE A 196 2.24 -2.09 2.34
CA ILE A 196 3.63 -2.31 1.92
C ILE A 196 4.32 -3.48 2.65
N PRO A 197 4.21 -3.63 3.99
CA PRO A 197 4.78 -4.78 4.69
C PRO A 197 4.26 -6.14 4.19
N MET A 198 2.97 -6.22 3.84
CA MET A 198 2.38 -7.43 3.26
C MET A 198 2.97 -7.72 1.88
N VAL A 199 3.05 -6.72 1.00
CA VAL A 199 3.63 -6.92 -0.35
C VAL A 199 5.10 -7.34 -0.25
N ARG A 200 5.85 -6.75 0.68
CA ARG A 200 7.23 -7.15 0.93
C ARG A 200 7.35 -8.63 1.32
N ARG A 201 6.52 -9.12 2.26
CA ARG A 201 6.50 -10.55 2.64
C ARG A 201 6.10 -11.45 1.48
N LEU A 202 5.14 -11.01 0.66
CA LEU A 202 4.73 -11.74 -0.54
C LEU A 202 5.88 -11.84 -1.56
N LEU A 203 6.64 -10.77 -1.78
CA LEU A 203 7.82 -10.84 -2.66
C LEU A 203 8.92 -11.72 -2.10
N GLU A 204 9.18 -11.64 -0.79
CA GLU A 204 10.14 -12.51 -0.10
C GLU A 204 9.74 -14.00 -0.26
N SER A 205 8.44 -14.34 -0.19
CA SER A 205 7.96 -15.72 -0.39
C SER A 205 8.01 -16.18 -1.86
N LEU A 206 7.82 -15.26 -2.80
CA LEU A 206 7.91 -15.55 -4.24
C LEU A 206 9.35 -15.64 -4.74
N GLY A 207 10.30 -14.96 -4.08
CA GLY A 207 11.70 -14.92 -4.48
C GLY A 207 11.85 -14.42 -5.92
N PRO A 208 12.70 -15.05 -6.75
CA PRO A 208 12.93 -14.64 -8.15
C PRO A 208 11.70 -14.71 -9.06
N SER A 209 10.61 -15.37 -8.63
CA SER A 209 9.36 -15.44 -9.39
C SER A 209 8.46 -14.22 -9.20
N GLY A 210 8.76 -13.35 -8.24
CA GLY A 210 8.01 -12.14 -7.96
C GLY A 210 8.72 -10.89 -8.49
N ALA A 211 7.95 -9.94 -9.01
CA ALA A 211 8.47 -8.64 -9.43
C ALA A 211 7.45 -7.53 -9.14
N VAL A 212 7.93 -6.31 -8.92
CA VAL A 212 7.10 -5.12 -8.71
C VAL A 212 7.33 -4.15 -9.86
N TRP A 213 6.27 -3.87 -10.61
CA TRP A 213 6.28 -2.80 -11.59
C TRP A 213 5.87 -1.47 -10.93
N PRO A 214 6.49 -0.33 -11.29
CA PRO A 214 7.57 -0.16 -12.28
C PRO A 214 8.99 -0.37 -11.72
N PHE A 215 9.15 -0.70 -10.44
CA PHE A 215 10.45 -0.60 -9.77
C PHE A 215 11.51 -1.66 -10.14
N GLY A 216 11.09 -2.86 -10.51
CA GLY A 216 11.99 -3.97 -10.86
C GLY A 216 11.95 -4.37 -12.35
N THR A 217 10.98 -3.86 -13.11
CA THR A 217 10.67 -4.33 -14.47
C THR A 217 10.16 -3.24 -15.42
N GLY A 218 10.12 -1.98 -14.99
CA GLY A 218 9.57 -0.85 -15.73
C GLY A 218 10.61 0.15 -16.19
#